data_AF-X0UFZ2-F1
#
_entry.id   AF-X0UFZ2-F1
#
_cell.length_a   1.000
_cell.length_b   1.000
_cell.length_c   1.000
_cell.angle_alpha   90.00
_cell.angle_beta   90.00
_cell.angle_gamma   90.00
#
_symmetry.space_group_name_H-M   'P 1'
#
loop_
_entity.id
_entity.type
_entity.pdbx_description
1 polymer ?
#
loop_
_entity_poly.entity_id
_entity_poly.type
_entity_poly.pdbx_seq_one_letter_code
_entity_poly.pdbx_strand_id
1 'polypeptide(L)'
;YLGLPNGEIAWLDTSGQLRHYAWLDSWSMTFAADGYLYAVVGAGGEPRSVMRIVGRDNYRTLISQIDGKPLGGYNGYGPGSVHIDAAPGEGLYIYDESRNRVYYVDFDGQASAVADIPGTREPTATAVSPKGDIFVISHGPHPYGYALHWIQPDGHKEIYARGIYGDPLGAVVSPDGHWLYIAENGAIDKIPLIGSD
;
A
#
# COMPACT_ATOMS: atom_id res chain seq x y z
N TYR A 1 10.11 2.72 -11.40
CA TYR A 1 10.29 3.96 -10.61
C TYR A 1 10.78 3.57 -9.24
N LEU A 2 11.62 4.40 -8.63
CA LEU A 2 12.36 4.09 -7.41
C LEU A 2 12.30 5.34 -6.53
N GLY A 3 11.90 5.17 -5.27
CA GLY A 3 12.11 6.18 -4.23
C GLY A 3 13.54 6.05 -3.74
N LEU A 4 14.29 7.15 -3.77
CA LEU A 4 15.68 7.21 -3.36
C LEU A 4 15.80 7.86 -1.97
N PRO A 5 16.83 7.53 -1.18
CA PRO A 5 16.98 8.05 0.19
C PRO A 5 17.12 9.57 0.33
N ASN A 6 17.39 10.28 -0.77
CA ASN A 6 17.44 11.74 -0.84
C ASN A 6 16.06 12.38 -1.07
N GLY A 7 14.98 11.61 -1.07
CA GLY A 7 13.62 12.09 -1.36
C GLY A 7 13.32 12.25 -2.86
N GLU A 8 14.16 11.71 -3.73
CA GLU A 8 13.93 11.69 -5.17
C GLU A 8 13.14 10.45 -5.58
N ILE A 9 12.12 10.64 -6.40
CA ILE A 9 11.57 9.58 -7.25
C ILE A 9 12.31 9.64 -8.58
N ALA A 10 12.99 8.54 -8.92
CA ALA A 10 13.67 8.35 -10.19
C ALA A 10 13.04 7.19 -10.98
N TRP A 11 13.28 7.14 -12.30
CA TRP A 11 12.99 5.97 -13.10
C TRP A 11 14.28 5.43 -13.73
N LEU A 12 14.38 4.10 -13.80
CA LEU A 12 15.47 3.43 -14.46
C LEU A 12 15.11 3.31 -15.94
N ASP A 13 15.89 3.95 -16.81
CA ASP A 13 15.67 3.85 -18.25
C ASP A 13 16.12 2.50 -18.81
N THR A 14 15.80 2.24 -20.07
CA THR A 14 16.12 0.97 -20.74
C THR A 14 17.61 0.73 -20.92
N SER A 15 18.46 1.75 -20.72
CA SER A 15 19.91 1.63 -20.69
C SER A 15 20.46 1.35 -19.29
N GLY A 16 19.58 1.24 -18.28
CA GLY A 16 19.96 1.05 -16.89
C GLY A 16 20.42 2.33 -16.20
N GLN A 17 20.13 3.51 -16.76
CA GLN A 17 20.48 4.79 -16.13
C GLN A 17 19.30 5.34 -15.33
N LEU A 18 19.59 5.80 -14.11
CA LEU A 18 18.62 6.54 -13.32
C LEU A 18 18.37 7.90 -13.92
N ARG A 19 17.09 8.22 -14.07
CA ARG A 19 16.58 9.48 -14.57
C ARG A 19 15.67 10.08 -13.51
N HIS A 20 15.95 11.32 -13.18
CA HIS A 20 15.10 12.09 -12.28
C HIS A 20 13.64 12.14 -12.79
N TYR A 21 12.69 12.03 -11.87
CA TYR A 21 11.27 12.20 -12.15
C TYR A 21 10.58 13.23 -11.26
N ALA A 22 10.70 13.12 -9.93
CA ALA A 22 10.09 14.08 -9.01
C ALA A 22 10.85 14.18 -7.67
N TRP A 23 10.85 15.34 -7.03
CA TRP A 23 11.26 15.50 -5.63
C TRP A 23 10.08 15.31 -4.68
N LEU A 24 9.85 14.08 -4.24
CA LEU A 24 8.81 13.71 -3.28
C LEU A 24 9.33 12.58 -2.38
N ASP A 25 9.50 12.88 -1.10
CA ASP A 25 9.83 11.87 -0.10
C ASP A 25 8.62 10.94 0.08
N SER A 26 8.73 9.73 -0.46
CA SER A 26 7.62 8.82 -0.61
C SER A 26 7.83 7.50 0.12
N TRP A 27 6.77 7.07 0.80
CA TRP A 27 6.75 5.84 1.57
C TRP A 27 6.20 4.63 0.79
N SER A 28 5.18 4.87 -0.02
CA SER A 28 4.46 3.86 -0.79
C SER A 28 4.08 4.46 -2.13
N MET A 29 4.24 3.70 -3.21
CA MET A 29 3.95 4.16 -4.56
C MET A 29 3.31 3.05 -5.39
N THR A 30 2.40 3.42 -6.28
CA THR A 30 1.78 2.48 -7.21
C THR A 30 1.39 3.18 -8.52
N PHE A 31 1.34 2.43 -9.62
CA PHE A 31 0.74 2.89 -10.87
C PHE A 31 -0.73 2.51 -10.90
N ALA A 32 -1.61 3.46 -11.13
CA ALA A 32 -3.05 3.19 -11.20
C ALA A 32 -3.54 3.02 -12.66
N ALA A 33 -4.81 2.63 -12.81
CA ALA A 33 -5.43 2.33 -14.11
C ALA A 33 -5.46 3.53 -15.08
N ASP A 34 -5.36 4.76 -14.57
CA ASP A 34 -5.28 5.97 -15.38
C ASP A 34 -3.86 6.27 -15.91
N GLY A 35 -2.90 5.38 -15.63
CA GLY A 35 -1.52 5.44 -16.11
C GLY A 35 -0.60 6.36 -15.31
N TYR A 36 -1.08 6.98 -14.23
CA TYR A 36 -0.27 7.87 -13.39
C TYR A 36 0.39 7.13 -12.22
N LEU A 37 1.54 7.66 -11.79
CA LEU A 37 2.19 7.23 -10.55
C LEU A 37 1.55 7.97 -9.37
N TYR A 38 1.12 7.20 -8.37
CA TYR A 38 0.65 7.70 -7.09
C TYR A 38 1.69 7.44 -6.02
N ALA A 39 1.80 8.38 -5.09
CA ALA A 39 2.82 8.36 -4.03
C ALA A 39 2.21 8.84 -2.71
N VAL A 40 2.41 8.06 -1.65
CA VAL A 40 2.18 8.51 -0.28
C VAL A 40 3.37 9.34 0.15
N VAL A 41 3.11 10.56 0.63
CA VAL A 41 4.13 11.50 1.08
C VAL A 41 3.83 12.01 2.50
N GLY A 42 4.87 12.47 3.19
CA GLY A 42 4.82 12.95 4.58
C GLY A 42 5.84 12.21 5.44
N ALA A 43 6.27 12.83 6.54
CA ALA A 43 7.25 12.25 7.44
C ALA A 43 6.63 11.22 8.41
N GLY A 44 7.46 10.38 9.03
CA GLY A 44 7.02 9.46 10.08
C GLY A 44 6.41 10.22 11.26
N GLY A 45 5.14 9.94 11.56
CA GLY A 45 4.41 10.51 12.71
C GLY A 45 3.58 11.73 12.36
N GLU A 46 3.77 12.27 11.16
CA GLU A 46 3.00 13.37 10.61
C GLU A 46 1.86 12.85 9.72
N PRO A 47 0.80 13.67 9.51
CA PRO A 47 -0.21 13.39 8.51
C PRO A 47 0.38 13.08 7.14
N ARG A 48 -0.17 12.07 6.48
CA ARG A 48 0.19 11.66 5.12
C ARG A 48 -0.73 12.29 4.09
N SER A 49 -0.27 12.35 2.86
CA SER A 49 -1.08 12.69 1.70
C SER A 49 -0.79 11.72 0.56
N VAL A 50 -1.82 11.36 -0.20
CA VAL A 50 -1.65 10.64 -1.46
C VAL A 50 -1.57 11.67 -2.58
N MET A 51 -0.48 11.64 -3.31
CA MET A 51 -0.19 12.54 -4.42
C MET A 51 -0.31 11.77 -5.74
N ARG A 52 -0.96 12.37 -6.73
CA ARG A 52 -0.91 11.95 -8.13
C ARG A 52 0.20 12.73 -8.83
N ILE A 53 1.20 12.05 -9.37
CA ILE A 53 2.30 12.67 -10.10
C ILE A 53 1.92 12.78 -11.57
N VAL A 54 1.56 13.97 -12.02
CA VAL A 54 1.00 14.25 -13.35
C VAL A 54 2.06 14.65 -14.38
N GLY A 55 3.32 14.73 -13.97
CA GLY A 55 4.47 15.02 -14.82
C GLY A 55 5.74 15.14 -14.00
N ARG A 56 6.86 15.45 -14.68
CA ARG A 56 8.15 15.68 -14.01
C ARG A 56 8.03 16.87 -13.04
N ASP A 57 8.35 16.64 -11.77
CA ASP A 57 8.18 17.61 -10.67
C ASP A 57 6.79 18.28 -10.59
N ASN A 58 5.75 17.63 -11.13
CA ASN A 58 4.40 18.16 -11.16
C ASN A 58 3.43 17.13 -10.60
N TYR A 59 2.75 17.49 -9.51
CA TYR A 59 1.90 16.58 -8.75
C TYR A 59 0.74 17.32 -8.10
N ARG A 60 -0.33 16.59 -7.81
CA ARG A 60 -1.55 17.10 -7.17
C ARG A 60 -1.93 16.18 -6.03
N THR A 61 -2.42 16.76 -4.95
CA THR A 61 -3.00 15.97 -3.85
C THR A 61 -4.28 15.31 -4.34
N LEU A 62 -4.35 13.98 -4.25
CA LEU A 62 -5.57 13.22 -4.42
C LEU A 62 -6.40 13.33 -3.13
N ILE A 63 -5.79 12.98 -2.01
CA ILE A 63 -6.45 12.95 -0.70
C ILE A 63 -5.43 13.11 0.43
N SER A 64 -5.81 13.84 1.49
CA SER A 64 -5.00 14.04 2.70
C SER A 64 -5.77 13.71 3.99
N GLN A 65 -7.08 13.50 3.88
CA GLN A 65 -7.95 13.19 5.00
C GLN A 65 -9.15 12.37 4.54
N ILE A 66 -9.66 11.52 5.44
CA ILE A 66 -10.91 10.79 5.29
C ILE A 66 -11.77 11.08 6.51
N ASP A 67 -13.05 11.39 6.30
CA ASP A 67 -14.00 11.77 7.35
C ASP A 67 -13.53 12.94 8.24
N GLY A 68 -12.86 13.92 7.62
CA GLY A 68 -12.30 15.10 8.31
C GLY A 68 -11.11 14.81 9.22
N LYS A 69 -10.55 13.60 9.16
CA LYS A 69 -9.38 13.21 9.94
C LYS A 69 -8.17 12.99 9.01
N PRO A 70 -6.96 13.44 9.36
CA PRO A 70 -5.78 13.30 8.50
C PRO A 70 -5.38 11.84 8.27
N LEU A 71 -4.91 11.49 7.07
CA LEU A 71 -4.39 10.15 6.78
C LEU A 71 -3.12 9.85 7.58
N GLY A 72 -2.95 8.60 8.02
CA GLY A 72 -1.80 8.20 8.86
C GLY A 72 -1.81 8.89 10.23
N GLY A 73 -0.63 9.06 10.83
CA GLY A 73 -0.44 9.65 12.15
C GLY A 73 -0.32 8.62 13.27
N TYR A 74 -0.19 9.06 14.51
CA TYR A 74 0.08 8.18 15.65
C TYR A 74 -1.03 7.13 15.87
N ASN A 75 -0.67 5.84 15.89
CA ASN A 75 -1.62 4.73 16.00
C ASN A 75 -1.67 4.09 17.41
N GLY A 76 -0.98 4.68 18.39
CA GLY A 76 -0.86 4.12 19.74
C GLY A 76 0.45 3.36 19.98
N TYR A 77 1.07 2.80 18.94
CA TYR A 77 2.32 2.04 19.00
C TYR A 77 3.50 2.75 18.31
N GLY A 78 3.20 3.63 17.37
CA GLY A 78 4.19 4.30 16.55
C GLY A 78 3.59 5.30 15.57
N PRO A 79 4.43 5.89 14.72
CA PRO A 79 4.01 6.73 13.61
C PRO A 79 3.32 5.89 12.51
N GLY A 80 1.99 5.81 12.56
CA GLY A 80 1.20 5.13 11.55
C GLY A 80 1.41 5.70 10.15
N SER A 81 1.65 4.81 9.20
CA SER A 81 1.84 5.10 7.79
C SER A 81 0.56 4.85 6.99
N VAL A 82 0.68 5.05 5.68
CA VAL A 82 -0.37 4.80 4.69
C VAL A 82 0.25 3.98 3.57
N HIS A 83 -0.44 2.93 3.17
CA HIS A 83 -0.05 2.07 2.05
C HIS A 83 -1.12 2.15 0.96
N ILE A 84 -0.68 2.23 -0.29
CA ILE A 84 -1.56 2.32 -1.44
C ILE A 84 -1.30 1.20 -2.42
N ASP A 85 -2.35 0.71 -3.06
CA ASP A 85 -2.23 -0.07 -4.28
C ASP A 85 -3.39 0.23 -5.23
N ALA A 86 -3.19 -0.03 -6.52
CA ALA A 86 -4.17 0.26 -7.54
C ALA A 86 -5.40 -0.63 -7.38
N ALA A 87 -6.59 -0.02 -7.40
CA ALA A 87 -7.79 -0.79 -7.66
C ALA A 87 -7.83 -1.16 -9.16
N PRO A 88 -8.46 -2.29 -9.57
CA PRO A 88 -8.62 -2.63 -10.98
C PRO A 88 -9.41 -1.58 -11.80
N GLY A 89 -10.15 -0.71 -11.12
CA GLY A 89 -10.97 0.36 -11.70
C GLY A 89 -10.40 1.76 -11.48
N GLU A 90 -11.30 2.72 -11.26
CA GLU A 90 -10.97 4.16 -11.25
C GLU A 90 -10.56 4.67 -9.86
N GLY A 91 -9.61 3.99 -9.21
CA GLY A 91 -9.19 4.36 -7.87
C GLY A 91 -8.00 3.61 -7.30
N LEU A 92 -7.79 3.80 -6.00
CA LEU A 92 -6.79 3.15 -5.18
C LEU A 92 -7.46 2.49 -3.97
N TYR A 93 -6.89 1.38 -3.52
CA TYR A 93 -7.08 0.94 -2.16
C TYR A 93 -6.02 1.58 -1.27
N ILE A 94 -6.46 2.10 -0.12
CA ILE A 94 -5.62 2.73 0.89
C ILE A 94 -5.77 1.93 2.18
N TYR A 95 -4.67 1.42 2.72
CA TYR A 95 -4.62 0.98 4.11
C TYR A 95 -4.03 2.09 4.99
N ASP A 96 -4.82 2.52 5.96
CA ASP A 96 -4.44 3.55 6.94
C ASP A 96 -4.14 2.90 8.29
N GLU A 97 -2.85 2.85 8.67
CA GLU A 97 -2.37 2.22 9.89
C GLU A 97 -2.86 2.92 11.16
N SER A 98 -3.15 4.22 11.12
CA SER A 98 -3.64 4.95 12.30
C SER A 98 -5.09 4.61 12.63
N ARG A 99 -5.81 4.03 11.67
CA ARG A 99 -7.21 3.60 11.79
C ARG A 99 -7.37 2.10 11.72
N ASN A 100 -6.32 1.37 11.31
CA ASN A 100 -6.35 -0.05 11.00
C ASN A 100 -7.50 -0.41 10.05
N ARG A 101 -7.63 0.34 8.96
CA ARG A 101 -8.76 0.24 8.03
C ARG A 101 -8.33 0.37 6.58
N VAL A 102 -8.98 -0.41 5.71
CA VAL A 102 -8.89 -0.30 4.25
C VAL A 102 -9.99 0.62 3.75
N TYR A 103 -9.63 1.54 2.86
CA TYR A 103 -10.51 2.43 2.13
C TYR A 103 -10.34 2.20 0.64
N TYR A 104 -11.42 2.37 -0.12
CA TYR A 104 -11.36 2.67 -1.55
C TYR A 104 -11.40 4.18 -1.71
N VAL A 105 -10.55 4.73 -2.58
CA VAL A 105 -10.55 6.14 -2.95
C VAL A 105 -10.54 6.26 -4.46
N ASP A 106 -11.56 6.90 -5.03
CA ASP A 106 -11.59 7.17 -6.47
C ASP A 106 -10.61 8.27 -6.88
N PHE A 107 -10.41 8.48 -8.17
CA PHE A 107 -9.49 9.51 -8.67
C PHE A 107 -9.96 10.96 -8.47
N ASP A 108 -11.20 11.16 -8.02
CA ASP A 108 -11.73 12.46 -7.59
C ASP A 108 -11.57 12.68 -6.08
N GLY A 109 -10.95 11.73 -5.36
CA GLY A 109 -10.67 11.82 -3.94
C GLY A 109 -11.86 11.47 -3.04
N GLN A 110 -12.93 10.86 -3.57
CA GLN A 110 -14.01 10.36 -2.74
C GLN A 110 -13.61 9.03 -2.12
N ALA A 111 -13.76 8.93 -0.80
CA ALA A 111 -13.35 7.77 -0.03
C ALA A 111 -14.56 7.01 0.52
N SER A 112 -14.47 5.68 0.50
CA SER A 112 -15.41 4.78 1.17
C SER A 112 -14.68 3.69 1.94
N ALA A 113 -15.13 3.39 3.16
CA ALA A 113 -14.55 2.31 3.95
C ALA A 113 -14.88 0.94 3.33
N VAL A 114 -13.88 0.05 3.29
CA VAL A 114 -14.01 -1.32 2.79
C VAL A 114 -14.03 -2.31 3.95
N ALA A 115 -12.99 -2.28 4.80
CA ALA A 115 -12.88 -3.22 5.91
C ALA A 115 -12.03 -2.69 7.07
N ASP A 116 -12.44 -2.99 8.30
CA ASP A 116 -11.64 -2.82 9.52
C ASP A 116 -10.74 -4.03 9.76
N ILE A 117 -9.51 -3.80 10.21
CA ILE A 117 -8.54 -4.84 10.58
C ILE A 117 -8.03 -4.57 12.02
N PRO A 118 -8.87 -4.72 13.06
CA PRO A 118 -8.51 -4.32 14.41
C PRO A 118 -7.39 -5.19 15.00
N GLY A 119 -6.61 -4.62 15.92
CA GLY A 119 -5.60 -5.34 16.68
C GLY A 119 -4.27 -5.53 15.96
N THR A 120 -4.04 -4.82 14.88
CA THR A 120 -2.80 -4.82 14.11
C THR A 120 -1.80 -3.81 14.65
N ARG A 121 -0.52 -4.07 14.39
CA ARG A 121 0.62 -3.21 14.68
C ARG A 121 1.45 -3.03 13.42
N GLU A 122 2.36 -2.05 13.47
CA GLU A 122 3.42 -1.84 12.49
C GLU A 122 4.50 -2.95 12.59
N PRO A 123 5.22 -3.24 11.49
CA PRO A 123 5.02 -2.76 10.11
C PRO A 123 3.92 -3.51 9.35
N THR A 124 3.47 -2.92 8.23
CA THR A 124 2.46 -3.50 7.33
C THR A 124 2.93 -3.48 5.88
N ALA A 125 2.45 -4.42 5.07
CA ALA A 125 2.54 -4.36 3.60
C ALA A 125 1.18 -4.69 2.99
N THR A 126 0.88 -4.11 1.82
CA THR A 126 -0.39 -4.34 1.11
C THR A 126 -0.17 -4.66 -0.36
N ALA A 127 -1.06 -5.46 -0.93
CA ALA A 127 -1.11 -5.73 -2.36
C ALA A 127 -2.55 -5.96 -2.82
N VAL A 128 -2.87 -5.63 -4.07
CA VAL A 128 -4.19 -5.84 -4.67
C VAL A 128 -4.04 -6.73 -5.89
N SER A 129 -4.92 -7.72 -6.01
CA SER A 129 -4.94 -8.61 -7.18
C SER A 129 -5.59 -7.93 -8.39
N PRO A 130 -5.34 -8.44 -9.61
CA PRO A 130 -6.05 -7.99 -10.80
C PRO A 130 -7.59 -8.10 -10.71
N LYS A 131 -8.12 -8.97 -9.85
CA LYS A 131 -9.56 -9.14 -9.59
C LYS A 131 -10.11 -8.17 -8.53
N GLY A 132 -9.23 -7.45 -7.81
CA GLY A 132 -9.58 -6.48 -6.78
C GLY A 132 -9.52 -7.02 -5.36
N ASP A 133 -9.17 -8.29 -5.16
CA ASP A 133 -8.89 -8.82 -3.82
C ASP A 133 -7.71 -8.06 -3.19
N ILE A 134 -7.89 -7.59 -1.97
CA ILE A 134 -6.91 -6.82 -1.20
C ILE A 134 -6.25 -7.76 -0.18
N PHE A 135 -4.93 -7.71 -0.15
CA PHE A 135 -4.09 -8.43 0.79
C PHE A 135 -3.41 -7.43 1.71
N VAL A 136 -3.54 -7.64 3.02
CA VAL A 136 -2.88 -6.81 4.04
C VAL A 136 -2.08 -7.73 4.96
N ILE A 137 -0.78 -7.52 5.05
CA ILE A 137 0.11 -8.26 5.94
C ILE A 137 0.34 -7.39 7.16
N SER A 138 -0.21 -7.80 8.31
CA SER A 138 -0.15 -7.00 9.52
C SER A 138 0.55 -7.72 10.65
N HIS A 139 1.21 -6.97 11.53
CA HIS A 139 1.82 -7.53 12.72
C HIS A 139 0.74 -7.73 13.80
N GLY A 140 0.42 -9.00 14.08
CA GLY A 140 -0.57 -9.33 15.11
C GLY A 140 0.02 -9.26 16.52
N PRO A 141 -0.82 -9.35 17.58
CA PRO A 141 -0.33 -9.53 18.92
C PRO A 141 0.39 -10.89 19.05
N HIS A 142 1.51 -10.89 19.78
CA HIS A 142 2.29 -12.09 20.14
C HIS A 142 1.34 -13.21 20.64
N PRO A 143 1.53 -14.50 20.26
CA PRO A 143 2.72 -15.10 19.64
C PRO A 143 2.67 -15.29 18.11
N TYR A 144 1.66 -14.76 17.42
CA TYR A 144 1.33 -15.22 16.06
C TYR A 144 2.20 -14.65 14.93
N GLY A 145 3.11 -13.71 15.21
CA GLY A 145 3.90 -13.02 14.18
C GLY A 145 3.01 -12.21 13.22
N TYR A 146 3.36 -12.20 11.94
CA TYR A 146 2.57 -11.54 10.91
C TYR A 146 1.42 -12.42 10.43
N ALA A 147 0.27 -11.78 10.14
CA ALA A 147 -0.90 -12.40 9.54
C ALA A 147 -1.21 -11.75 8.20
N LEU A 148 -1.57 -12.58 7.22
CA LEU A 148 -2.05 -12.14 5.92
C LEU A 148 -3.57 -12.16 5.92
N HIS A 149 -4.15 -10.98 5.81
CA HIS A 149 -5.59 -10.78 5.63
C HIS A 149 -5.91 -10.79 4.14
N TRP A 150 -6.96 -11.52 3.76
CA TRP A 150 -7.59 -11.41 2.46
C TRP A 150 -8.92 -10.69 2.63
N ILE A 151 -9.12 -9.64 1.84
CA ILE A 151 -10.27 -8.76 1.90
C ILE A 151 -10.82 -8.62 0.48
N GLN A 152 -12.11 -8.85 0.31
CA GLN A 152 -12.78 -8.64 -0.96
C GLN A 152 -13.32 -7.20 -1.05
N PRO A 153 -13.53 -6.65 -2.26
CA PRO A 153 -14.07 -5.30 -2.43
C PRO A 153 -15.41 -5.03 -1.74
N ASP A 154 -16.22 -6.06 -1.49
CA ASP A 154 -17.50 -5.98 -0.79
C ASP A 154 -17.36 -5.91 0.75
N GLY A 155 -16.13 -5.95 1.26
CA GLY A 155 -15.81 -5.90 2.69
C GLY A 155 -15.77 -7.27 3.37
N HIS A 156 -16.01 -8.38 2.65
CA HIS A 156 -15.71 -9.71 3.19
C HIS A 156 -14.22 -9.80 3.54
N LYS A 157 -13.90 -10.37 4.70
CA LYS A 157 -12.52 -10.47 5.18
C LYS A 157 -12.28 -11.78 5.93
N GLU A 158 -11.11 -12.35 5.73
CA GLU A 158 -10.62 -13.48 6.50
C GLU A 158 -9.09 -13.45 6.67
N ILE A 159 -8.58 -14.31 7.56
CA ILE A 159 -7.14 -14.51 7.70
C ILE A 159 -6.75 -15.64 6.75
N TYR A 160 -6.06 -15.28 5.69
CA TYR A 160 -5.61 -16.18 4.64
C TYR A 160 -4.44 -17.06 5.10
N ALA A 161 -3.47 -16.46 5.79
CA ALA A 161 -2.32 -17.18 6.35
C ALA A 161 -1.83 -16.55 7.67
N ARG A 162 -1.12 -17.34 8.46
CA ARG A 162 -0.48 -16.93 9.72
C ARG A 162 0.95 -17.42 9.77
N GLY A 163 1.76 -16.79 10.62
CA GLY A 163 3.14 -17.20 10.82
C GLY A 163 4.02 -16.86 9.61
N ILE A 164 3.69 -15.74 8.94
CA ILE A 164 4.64 -15.14 7.99
C ILE A 164 5.83 -14.68 8.83
N TYR A 165 7.01 -15.17 8.47
CA TYR A 165 8.25 -14.91 9.18
C TYR A 165 8.92 -13.66 8.60
N GLY A 166 10.06 -13.25 9.17
CA GLY A 166 10.78 -12.07 8.68
C GLY A 166 10.14 -10.73 9.02
N ASP A 167 10.55 -9.70 8.30
CA ASP A 167 10.01 -8.34 8.37
C ASP A 167 9.48 -7.96 6.98
N PRO A 168 8.17 -8.13 6.71
CA PRO A 168 7.60 -7.83 5.41
C PRO A 168 7.65 -6.31 5.16
N LEU A 169 8.27 -5.94 4.04
CA LEU A 169 8.47 -4.54 3.63
C LEU A 169 7.63 -4.14 2.42
N GLY A 170 7.17 -5.10 1.64
CA GLY A 170 6.35 -4.87 0.45
C GLY A 170 5.77 -6.16 -0.08
N ALA A 171 4.67 -6.06 -0.81
CA ALA A 171 4.02 -7.21 -1.42
C ALA A 171 3.45 -6.86 -2.78
N VAL A 172 3.35 -7.84 -3.68
CA VAL A 172 2.73 -7.69 -5.00
C VAL A 172 2.05 -8.99 -5.42
N VAL A 173 0.88 -8.88 -6.06
CA VAL A 173 0.21 -10.02 -6.70
C VAL A 173 0.66 -10.14 -8.16
N SER A 174 0.87 -11.36 -8.63
CA SER A 174 1.21 -11.61 -10.03
C SER A 174 0.09 -11.17 -10.98
N PRO A 175 0.42 -10.79 -12.23
CA PRO A 175 -0.59 -10.36 -13.20
C PRO A 175 -1.65 -11.42 -13.55
N ASP A 176 -1.32 -12.70 -13.40
CA ASP A 176 -2.28 -13.81 -13.54
C ASP A 176 -3.13 -14.04 -12.28
N GLY A 177 -2.83 -13.36 -11.17
CA GLY A 177 -3.53 -13.49 -9.90
C GLY A 177 -3.22 -14.77 -9.12
N HIS A 178 -2.22 -15.55 -9.54
CA HIS A 178 -1.94 -16.88 -8.96
C HIS A 178 -0.96 -16.84 -7.78
N TRP A 179 -0.19 -15.76 -7.63
CA TRP A 179 0.88 -15.68 -6.66
C TRP A 179 0.91 -14.33 -5.95
N LEU A 180 1.09 -14.35 -4.64
CA LEU A 180 1.51 -13.20 -3.85
C LEU A 180 3.00 -13.33 -3.55
N TYR A 181 3.76 -12.30 -3.88
CA TYR A 181 5.17 -12.19 -3.53
C TYR A 181 5.31 -11.19 -2.39
N ILE A 182 6.06 -11.56 -1.35
CA ILE A 182 6.32 -10.71 -0.19
C ILE A 182 7.83 -10.54 -0.08
N ALA A 183 8.28 -9.30 -0.09
CA ALA A 183 9.67 -8.96 0.15
C ALA A 183 9.89 -8.82 1.66
N GLU A 184 10.86 -9.55 2.19
CA GLU A 184 11.24 -9.55 3.59
C GLU A 184 12.73 -9.27 3.74
N ASN A 185 13.17 -8.94 4.95
CA ASN A 185 14.59 -8.77 5.22
C ASN A 185 15.38 -10.08 4.99
N GLY A 186 16.02 -10.20 3.82
CA GLY A 186 16.87 -11.33 3.44
C GLY A 186 16.18 -12.47 2.69
N ALA A 187 14.88 -12.38 2.41
CA ALA A 187 14.12 -13.42 1.73
C ALA A 187 12.98 -12.85 0.86
N ILE A 188 12.41 -13.71 0.01
CA ILE A 188 11.15 -13.44 -0.70
C ILE A 188 10.24 -14.65 -0.49
N ASP A 189 9.09 -14.41 0.09
CA ASP A 189 8.02 -15.39 0.19
C ASP A 189 7.19 -15.39 -1.10
N LYS A 190 6.82 -16.59 -1.55
CA LYS A 190 5.94 -16.81 -2.71
C LYS A 190 4.76 -17.67 -2.26
N ILE A 191 3.60 -17.04 -2.14
CA ILE A 191 2.37 -17.67 -1.62
C ILE A 191 1.41 -17.91 -2.79
N PRO A 192 0.94 -19.15 -3.03
CA PRO A 192 -0.12 -19.41 -4.01
C PRO A 192 -1.44 -18.81 -3.52
N LEU A 193 -2.19 -18.15 -4.40
CA LEU A 193 -3.51 -17.59 -4.10
C LEU A 193 -4.62 -18.58 -4.48
N ILE A 194 -5.64 -18.74 -3.64
CA ILE A 194 -6.77 -19.68 -3.88
C ILE A 194 -7.68 -19.09 -4.98
N GLY A 195 -8.24 -19.95 -5.85
CA GLY A 195 -9.12 -19.52 -6.95
C GLY A 195 -8.38 -19.14 -8.24
N SER A 196 -7.19 -19.73 -8.44
CA SER A 196 -6.23 -19.54 -9.54
C SER A 196 -6.30 -20.63 -10.63
N ASP A 197 -7.46 -21.26 -10.80
CA ASP A 197 -7.72 -22.22 -11.89
C ASP A 197 -8.32 -21.55 -13.13
#